data_AF-A0A7M5XIU5-F1
#
_entry.id   AF-A0A7M5XIU5-F1
#
_cell.length_a   1.000
_cell.length_b   1.000
_cell.length_c   1.000
_cell.angle_alpha   90.00
_cell.angle_beta   90.00
_cell.angle_gamma   90.00
#
_symmetry.space_group_name_H-M   'P 1'
#
loop_
_entity.id
_entity.type
_entity.pdbx_description
1 polymer ?
#
loop_
_entity_poly.entity_id
_entity_poly.type
_entity_poly.pdbx_seq_one_letter_code
_entity_poly.pdbx_strand_id
1 'polypeptide(L)'
;MRIHTSRVLIFLLFVIWIGGMLYFFTSSSNAPPPLSPEEQARLIALGKLARDRDHKGHKEHHDIGHGQDHQKPDEKKYNVKGNIFIAKDPKMRSNNRDSRSLKDFDWHGYVQRGALKPGEDKNVRNAYNQEASEKLAWDRPIPDVRDAKCRNKRYDTDLPTTTIIICFHNEGRAALLRTVVSALNRSPDHLLKEIILVDDFSDNPADGKELGSIPKVKVLRNDKREGLIRSRVKGADIAKGDVLTFLDSHCEENEMWLEPLLQAIKDNRKAVVAPIIDVIAHETFEYLSSSSELRGGFGWNLNFKWDFLPPKYLEEHRRDRTAPIKSPAIAGGLFSIDKKWFETLGKYDNQMDVWGGENLEISFRAWQCGGEMHILPCSRVGHVFRERHPYKFPGGSMNVFQKNTRRAAEVWMDDYKRFYFGAVPSARYAIFGDIHERMELRNKLGCKSFKWFLNNVYPELKVPDSDVIKYGSLKNNGENCMDTMGHQINEGVGIFSCHGQGGNQDWSWTKHDQIKHEEICVTAIGSDEHSAVLMRKCDKNDRFQKWRYEEGTRAIVNTGSNLCLDNYKMGQDVVTNKCLGQDTQLWTIDMANS
;
A
#
# COMPACT_ATOMS: atom_id res chain seq x y z
N MET A 1 -62.24 -17.62 41.26
CA MET A 1 -61.19 -16.65 41.65
C MET A 1 -59.86 -16.87 40.90
N ARG A 2 -59.89 -17.14 39.59
CA ARG A 2 -58.69 -17.47 38.78
C ARG A 2 -58.62 -16.75 37.42
N ILE A 3 -59.47 -15.74 37.20
CA ILE A 3 -59.54 -14.96 35.95
C ILE A 3 -59.08 -13.50 36.16
N HIS A 4 -59.05 -13.02 37.41
CA HIS A 4 -58.59 -11.65 37.72
C HIS A 4 -57.06 -11.51 37.81
N THR A 5 -56.32 -12.58 38.11
CA THR A 5 -54.86 -12.56 38.23
C THR A 5 -54.13 -12.48 36.87
N SER A 6 -54.70 -13.01 35.78
CA SER A 6 -54.06 -12.93 34.46
C SER A 6 -54.12 -11.54 33.83
N ARG A 7 -55.18 -10.75 34.09
CA ARG A 7 -55.27 -9.39 33.52
C ARG A 7 -54.29 -8.42 34.17
N VAL A 8 -54.04 -8.56 35.48
CA VAL A 8 -53.06 -7.75 36.20
C VAL A 8 -51.63 -8.13 35.78
N LEU A 9 -51.35 -9.42 35.58
CA LEU A 9 -50.03 -9.87 35.11
C LEU A 9 -49.74 -9.41 33.67
N ILE A 10 -50.72 -9.47 32.77
CA ILE A 10 -50.58 -8.97 31.40
C ILE A 10 -50.39 -7.45 31.39
N PHE A 11 -51.10 -6.71 32.25
CA PHE A 11 -50.92 -5.26 32.37
C PHE A 11 -49.54 -4.89 32.92
N LEU A 12 -49.04 -5.60 33.94
CA LEU A 12 -47.69 -5.41 34.46
C LEU A 12 -46.61 -5.74 33.43
N LEU A 13 -46.76 -6.82 32.66
CA LEU A 13 -45.84 -7.16 31.58
C LEU A 13 -45.86 -6.12 30.46
N PHE A 14 -47.03 -5.54 30.16
CA PHE A 14 -47.17 -4.48 29.16
C PHE A 14 -46.52 -3.16 29.64
N VAL A 15 -46.66 -2.81 30.92
CA VAL A 15 -45.99 -1.64 31.52
C VAL A 15 -44.47 -1.84 31.59
N ILE A 16 -44.00 -3.05 31.93
CA ILE A 16 -42.56 -3.39 31.90
C ILE A 16 -42.02 -3.35 30.46
N TRP A 17 -42.80 -3.79 29.48
CA TRP A 17 -42.43 -3.74 28.07
C TRP A 17 -42.36 -2.30 27.53
N ILE A 18 -43.32 -1.45 27.87
CA ILE A 18 -43.31 -0.01 27.52
C ILE A 18 -42.17 0.72 28.25
N GLY A 19 -41.94 0.43 29.53
CA GLY A 19 -40.81 0.97 30.30
C GLY A 19 -39.47 0.51 29.74
N GLY A 20 -39.37 -0.75 29.31
CA GLY A 20 -38.22 -1.30 28.61
C GLY A 20 -37.99 -0.65 27.24
N MET A 21 -39.05 -0.39 26.47
CA MET A 21 -38.96 0.37 25.22
C MET A 21 -38.51 1.81 25.44
N LEU A 22 -39.09 2.51 26.41
CA LEU A 22 -38.71 3.88 26.75
C LEU A 22 -37.27 3.96 27.28
N TYR A 23 -36.83 2.97 28.06
CA TYR A 23 -35.43 2.83 28.48
C TYR A 23 -34.52 2.55 27.27
N PHE A 24 -34.93 1.69 26.33
CA PHE A 24 -34.16 1.40 25.12
C PHE A 24 -34.05 2.62 24.18
N PHE A 25 -35.13 3.41 24.06
CA PHE A 25 -35.13 4.65 23.29
C PHE A 25 -34.37 5.80 23.97
N THR A 26 -34.26 5.79 25.31
CA THR A 26 -33.50 6.80 26.07
C THR A 26 -32.05 6.40 26.37
N SER A 27 -31.68 5.10 26.32
CA SER A 27 -30.31 4.61 26.52
C SER A 27 -29.56 4.32 25.20
N SER A 28 -30.23 4.40 24.05
CA SER A 28 -29.62 4.31 22.71
C SER A 28 -28.89 5.60 22.27
N SER A 29 -28.83 6.63 23.12
CA SER A 29 -28.32 7.96 22.78
C SER A 29 -26.85 8.22 23.16
N ASN A 30 -26.11 7.22 23.67
CA ASN A 30 -24.68 7.36 24.00
C ASN A 30 -23.72 6.63 23.04
N ALA A 31 -24.19 6.14 21.88
CA ALA A 31 -23.29 5.88 20.76
C ALA A 31 -23.00 7.21 20.06
N PRO A 32 -21.72 7.57 19.79
CA PRO A 32 -21.45 8.77 19.00
C PRO A 32 -22.17 8.62 17.65
N PRO A 33 -22.83 9.68 17.16
CA PRO A 33 -23.56 9.62 15.90
C PRO A 33 -22.59 9.24 14.77
N PRO A 34 -23.06 8.52 13.74
CA PRO A 34 -22.26 8.29 12.55
C PRO A 34 -21.82 9.64 11.98
N LEU A 35 -20.53 9.73 11.66
CA LEU A 35 -19.93 10.93 11.08
C LEU A 35 -20.75 11.41 9.89
N SER A 36 -21.02 12.72 9.85
CA SER A 36 -21.70 13.32 8.70
C SER A 36 -20.89 13.07 7.41
N PRO A 37 -21.53 13.07 6.23
CA PRO A 37 -20.81 12.98 4.96
C PRO A 37 -19.70 14.04 4.80
N GLU A 38 -19.87 15.22 5.41
CA GLU A 38 -18.85 16.27 5.48
C GLU A 38 -17.69 15.95 6.42
N GLU A 39 -17.93 15.35 7.60
CA GLU A 39 -16.86 14.89 8.49
C GLU A 39 -16.12 13.68 7.93
N GLN A 40 -16.82 12.76 7.26
CA GLN A 40 -16.19 11.68 6.48
C GLN A 40 -15.33 12.25 5.35
N ALA A 41 -15.84 13.23 4.60
CA ALA A 41 -15.07 13.91 3.57
C ALA A 41 -13.86 14.65 4.16
N ARG A 42 -13.98 15.25 5.36
CA ARG A 42 -12.86 15.89 6.09
C ARG A 42 -11.80 14.90 6.54
N LEU A 43 -12.17 13.74 7.08
CA LEU A 43 -11.21 12.70 7.47
C LEU A 43 -10.52 12.07 6.26
N ILE A 44 -11.26 11.86 5.17
CA ILE A 44 -10.71 11.45 3.87
C ILE A 44 -9.78 12.53 3.30
N ALA A 45 -10.15 13.80 3.42
CA ALA A 45 -9.34 14.93 3.00
C ALA A 45 -8.08 15.08 3.87
N LEU A 46 -8.15 14.86 5.19
CA LEU A 46 -6.98 14.83 6.08
C LEU A 46 -6.03 13.69 5.69
N GLY A 47 -6.56 12.49 5.41
CA GLY A 47 -5.78 11.34 4.95
C GLY A 47 -5.22 11.46 3.51
N LYS A 48 -5.78 12.36 2.68
CA LYS A 48 -5.25 12.76 1.36
C LYS A 48 -4.26 13.92 1.46
N LEU A 49 -4.54 14.96 2.25
CA LEU A 49 -3.71 16.14 2.45
C LEU A 49 -2.40 15.84 3.17
N ALA A 50 -2.39 14.86 4.08
CA ALA A 50 -1.15 14.33 4.65
C ALA A 50 -0.21 13.74 3.59
N ARG A 51 -0.74 13.29 2.43
CA ARG A 51 0.04 12.76 1.31
C ARG A 51 0.38 13.80 0.24
N ASP A 52 -0.50 14.75 -0.04
CA ASP A 52 -0.22 15.79 -1.06
C ASP A 52 0.84 16.82 -0.60
N ARG A 53 1.10 16.94 0.71
CA ARG A 53 2.12 17.84 1.26
C ARG A 53 3.55 17.29 1.17
N ASP A 54 3.73 15.98 1.01
CA ASP A 54 5.04 15.36 0.72
C ASP A 54 5.61 15.83 -0.64
N HIS A 55 4.78 16.36 -1.55
CA HIS A 55 5.20 16.83 -2.87
C HIS A 55 5.58 18.31 -2.97
N LYS A 56 5.19 19.17 -2.01
CA LYS A 56 5.43 20.63 -2.12
C LYS A 56 6.68 21.14 -1.39
N GLY A 57 7.40 20.27 -0.70
CA GLY A 57 8.56 20.62 0.12
C GLY A 57 9.91 20.56 -0.58
N HIS A 58 10.03 20.86 -1.88
CA HIS A 58 11.35 20.99 -2.53
C HIS A 58 11.37 22.11 -3.57
N LYS A 59 11.67 23.32 -3.11
CA LYS A 59 12.34 24.35 -3.90
C LYS A 59 13.49 24.91 -3.07
N GLU A 60 14.64 24.26 -3.13
CA GLU A 60 15.92 24.90 -2.84
C GLU A 60 16.91 24.61 -3.97
N HIS A 61 17.58 25.68 -4.38
CA HIS A 61 18.50 25.78 -5.51
C HIS A 61 19.71 24.85 -5.34
N HIS A 62 20.09 24.15 -6.41
CA HIS A 62 21.39 23.51 -6.53
C HIS A 62 22.08 23.97 -7.83
N ASP A 63 23.11 24.79 -7.69
CA ASP A 63 24.20 24.91 -8.65
C ASP A 63 25.03 23.61 -8.60
N ILE A 64 25.26 22.99 -9.76
CA ILE A 64 26.05 21.77 -9.91
C ILE A 64 27.34 22.12 -10.66
N GLY A 65 28.48 22.01 -9.96
CA GLY A 65 29.80 21.89 -10.56
C GLY A 65 30.08 20.42 -10.90
N HIS A 66 30.43 20.16 -12.17
CA HIS A 66 30.79 18.85 -12.70
C HIS A 66 32.14 18.34 -12.18
N GLY A 67 32.20 17.05 -11.85
CA GLY A 67 33.43 16.26 -11.75
C GLY A 67 33.12 14.79 -12.01
N GLN A 68 33.48 14.30 -13.19
CA GLN A 68 33.42 12.89 -13.57
C GLN A 68 34.62 12.16 -12.98
N ASP A 69 34.42 10.96 -12.44
CA ASP A 69 35.45 9.92 -12.57
C ASP A 69 34.83 8.52 -12.64
N HIS A 70 35.35 7.73 -13.57
CA HIS A 70 34.86 6.41 -13.96
C HIS A 70 35.65 5.32 -13.22
N GLN A 71 34.97 4.37 -12.57
CA GLN A 71 35.54 3.04 -12.31
C GLN A 71 34.47 1.93 -12.28
N LYS A 72 34.74 0.85 -13.03
CA LYS A 72 33.92 -0.36 -13.19
C LYS A 72 33.92 -1.21 -11.90
N PRO A 73 32.84 -1.95 -11.58
CA PRO A 73 32.84 -2.87 -10.43
C PRO A 73 33.17 -4.32 -10.83
N ASP A 74 34.08 -4.94 -10.08
CA ASP A 74 34.37 -6.38 -10.11
C ASP A 74 33.34 -7.20 -9.31
N GLU A 75 32.96 -8.35 -9.86
CA GLU A 75 32.10 -9.36 -9.24
C GLU A 75 32.76 -9.99 -7.99
N LYS A 76 32.12 -9.86 -6.83
CA LYS A 76 32.44 -10.70 -5.66
C LYS A 76 31.18 -11.36 -5.07
N LYS A 77 31.22 -12.68 -5.05
CA LYS A 77 30.27 -13.61 -4.41
C LYS A 77 30.06 -13.23 -2.94
N TYR A 78 28.80 -12.97 -2.56
CA TYR A 78 28.40 -12.71 -1.18
C TYR A 78 28.44 -14.00 -0.36
N ASN A 79 29.34 -14.06 0.62
CA ASN A 79 29.38 -15.09 1.65
C ASN A 79 28.78 -14.48 2.93
N VAL A 80 27.58 -14.92 3.32
CA VAL A 80 26.86 -14.37 4.47
C VAL A 80 27.47 -14.90 5.77
N LYS A 81 28.33 -14.08 6.40
CA LYS A 81 28.70 -14.22 7.81
C LYS A 81 28.35 -12.92 8.54
N GLY A 82 27.06 -12.74 8.84
CA GLY A 82 26.64 -11.71 9.79
C GLY A 82 27.03 -12.14 11.21
N ASN A 83 27.51 -11.20 12.03
CA ASN A 83 27.72 -11.44 13.46
C ASN A 83 26.36 -11.60 14.14
N ILE A 84 25.90 -12.85 14.26
CA ILE A 84 24.77 -13.21 15.08
C ILE A 84 25.16 -12.97 16.55
N PHE A 85 24.82 -11.81 17.08
CA PHE A 85 24.62 -11.66 18.52
C PHE A 85 23.28 -12.32 18.87
N ILE A 86 23.20 -13.66 18.79
CA ILE A 86 22.35 -14.37 19.73
C ILE A 86 22.97 -13.99 21.07
N ALA A 87 22.28 -13.17 21.87
CA ALA A 87 22.59 -13.08 23.29
C ALA A 87 22.77 -14.52 23.74
N LYS A 88 24.01 -14.93 24.04
CA LYS A 88 24.33 -16.32 24.40
C LYS A 88 23.37 -16.65 25.52
N ASP A 89 22.37 -17.47 25.21
CA ASP A 89 21.44 -17.98 26.19
C ASP A 89 22.30 -18.72 27.21
N PRO A 90 22.49 -18.21 28.43
CA PRO A 90 23.16 -18.96 29.45
C PRO A 90 22.13 -19.99 29.91
N LYS A 91 22.02 -21.10 29.15
CA LYS A 91 21.24 -22.33 29.38
C LYS A 91 19.93 -22.50 28.57
N MET A 92 19.98 -22.52 27.24
CA MET A 92 19.03 -23.34 26.47
C MET A 92 19.53 -24.79 26.36
N ARG A 93 19.58 -25.48 27.50
CA ARG A 93 19.42 -26.94 27.51
C ARG A 93 17.94 -27.22 27.35
N SER A 94 17.58 -28.18 26.50
CA SER A 94 16.22 -28.70 26.37
C SER A 94 15.61 -28.93 27.76
N ASN A 95 14.45 -28.31 28.03
CA ASN A 95 13.61 -28.38 29.24
C ASN A 95 13.71 -27.29 30.33
N ASN A 96 14.36 -26.13 30.13
CA ASN A 96 14.22 -25.02 31.10
C ASN A 96 13.13 -24.02 30.72
N ARG A 97 12.21 -23.76 31.66
CA ARG A 97 11.26 -22.63 31.61
C ARG A 97 12.03 -21.32 31.46
N ASP A 98 11.54 -20.41 30.62
CA ASP A 98 12.08 -19.06 30.51
C ASP A 98 12.04 -18.40 31.90
N SER A 99 13.21 -18.10 32.48
CA SER A 99 13.32 -17.54 33.83
C SER A 99 13.15 -16.03 33.86
N ARG A 100 13.02 -15.38 32.70
CA ARG A 100 12.78 -13.95 32.60
C ARG A 100 11.36 -13.64 33.07
N SER A 101 11.15 -12.44 33.57
CA SER A 101 9.84 -11.93 33.96
C SER A 101 9.71 -10.50 33.47
N LEU A 102 8.55 -10.18 32.89
CA LEU A 102 8.24 -8.82 32.46
C LEU A 102 8.20 -7.85 33.66
N LYS A 103 7.90 -8.34 34.87
CA LYS A 103 7.90 -7.53 36.10
C LYS A 103 9.31 -7.08 36.52
N ASP A 104 10.34 -7.81 36.09
CA ASP A 104 11.72 -7.53 36.47
C ASP A 104 12.39 -6.56 35.47
N PHE A 105 11.68 -6.19 34.39
CA PHE A 105 12.18 -5.27 33.39
C PHE A 105 12.07 -3.82 33.87
N ASP A 106 13.20 -3.11 33.93
CA ASP A 106 13.28 -1.68 34.24
C ASP A 106 12.76 -0.84 33.05
N TRP A 107 11.44 -0.83 32.88
CA TRP A 107 10.78 -0.08 31.80
C TRP A 107 11.02 1.42 31.92
N HIS A 108 11.01 1.97 33.15
CA HIS A 108 11.17 3.40 33.37
C HIS A 108 12.57 3.85 32.97
N GLY A 109 13.61 3.17 33.45
CA GLY A 109 14.97 3.48 33.04
C GLY A 109 15.20 3.21 31.56
N TYR A 110 14.60 2.16 30.98
CA TYR A 110 14.70 1.89 29.55
C TYR A 110 14.16 3.06 28.71
N VAL A 111 12.96 3.56 29.03
CA VAL A 111 12.35 4.73 28.33
C VAL A 111 13.16 5.99 28.59
N GLN A 112 13.54 6.26 29.84
CA GLN A 112 14.31 7.45 30.22
C GLN A 112 15.66 7.55 29.50
N ARG A 113 16.34 6.41 29.27
CA ARG A 113 17.61 6.36 28.51
C ARG A 113 17.47 6.73 27.03
N GLY A 114 16.25 6.68 26.47
CA GLY A 114 15.94 7.12 25.11
C GLY A 114 15.08 8.37 25.03
N ALA A 115 14.82 9.02 26.17
CA ALA A 115 13.86 10.12 26.27
C ALA A 115 14.30 11.37 25.51
N LEU A 116 13.32 12.14 25.07
CA LEU A 116 13.55 13.45 24.45
C LEU A 116 14.25 14.38 25.45
N LYS A 117 15.36 15.02 25.05
CA LYS A 117 16.07 15.96 25.93
C LYS A 117 15.38 17.33 25.94
N PRO A 118 15.50 18.11 27.04
CA PRO A 118 14.96 19.46 27.09
C PRO A 118 15.45 20.32 25.90
N GLY A 119 14.51 20.88 25.15
CA GLY A 119 14.78 21.72 23.98
C GLY A 119 14.91 20.97 22.64
N GLU A 120 14.89 19.64 22.63
CA GLU A 120 14.81 18.87 21.38
C GLU A 120 13.38 18.89 20.80
N ASP A 121 13.28 18.86 19.47
CA ASP A 121 11.99 18.82 18.79
C ASP A 121 11.37 17.41 18.89
N LYS A 122 10.16 17.37 19.46
CA LYS A 122 9.38 16.15 19.73
C LYS A 122 9.06 15.31 18.49
N ASN A 123 9.08 15.88 17.29
CA ASN A 123 8.68 15.25 16.03
C ASN A 123 9.86 14.93 15.10
N VAL A 124 11.08 15.43 15.37
CA VAL A 124 12.23 15.27 14.45
C VAL A 124 12.67 13.82 14.32
N ARG A 125 12.89 13.13 15.45
CA ARG A 125 13.48 11.77 15.47
C ARG A 125 12.59 10.72 14.83
N ASN A 126 11.29 10.76 15.16
CA ASN A 126 10.37 9.67 14.82
C ASN A 126 9.21 10.08 13.90
N ALA A 127 9.07 11.36 13.55
CA ALA A 127 7.92 11.87 12.78
C ALA A 127 6.54 11.60 13.43
N TYR A 128 6.54 11.47 14.76
CA TYR A 128 5.40 11.52 15.66
C TYR A 128 5.86 12.20 16.95
N ASN A 129 4.91 12.62 17.80
CA ASN A 129 5.17 13.31 19.04
C ASN A 129 5.77 12.36 20.09
N GLN A 130 7.09 12.33 20.17
CA GLN A 130 7.83 11.46 21.09
C GLN A 130 7.50 11.78 22.56
N GLU A 131 7.29 13.05 22.91
CA GLU A 131 6.94 13.46 24.27
C GLU A 131 5.57 12.87 24.69
N ALA A 132 4.57 12.91 23.81
CA ALA A 132 3.27 12.28 24.07
C ALA A 132 3.39 10.76 24.23
N SER A 133 4.22 10.12 23.40
CA SER A 133 4.54 8.69 23.52
C SER A 133 5.16 8.32 24.86
N GLU A 134 6.07 9.14 25.38
CA GLU A 134 6.84 8.86 26.61
C GLU A 134 6.04 9.07 27.89
N LYS A 135 5.00 9.91 27.84
CA LYS A 135 4.07 10.14 28.96
C LYS A 135 3.14 8.96 29.24
N LEU A 136 3.02 8.03 28.30
CA LEU A 136 2.10 6.91 28.39
C LEU A 136 2.73 5.72 29.11
N ALA A 137 1.91 5.03 29.90
CA ALA A 137 2.28 3.74 30.47
C ALA A 137 2.64 2.74 29.35
N TRP A 138 3.67 1.95 29.59
CA TRP A 138 4.17 0.91 28.69
C TRP A 138 3.17 -0.25 28.48
N ASP A 139 2.19 -0.38 29.37
CA ASP A 139 1.10 -1.37 29.36
C ASP A 139 -0.29 -0.71 29.37
N ARG A 140 -0.40 0.54 28.87
CA ARG A 140 -1.64 1.33 28.96
C ARG A 140 -2.89 0.57 28.47
N PRO A 141 -4.05 0.80 29.12
CA PRO A 141 -5.32 0.31 28.58
C PRO A 141 -5.66 1.06 27.29
N ILE A 142 -6.30 0.34 26.36
CA ILE A 142 -6.83 0.88 25.09
C ILE A 142 -8.29 0.44 24.95
N PRO A 143 -9.13 1.21 24.23
CA PRO A 143 -10.53 0.83 24.02
C PRO A 143 -10.65 -0.45 23.19
N ASP A 144 -11.56 -1.35 23.59
CA ASP A 144 -11.96 -2.48 22.76
C ASP A 144 -12.92 -2.01 21.65
N VAL A 145 -12.33 -1.73 20.49
CA VAL A 145 -13.04 -1.21 19.30
C VAL A 145 -13.59 -2.31 18.38
N ARG A 146 -13.52 -3.59 18.80
CA ARG A 146 -14.09 -4.68 18.01
C ARG A 146 -15.61 -4.60 17.99
N ASP A 147 -16.21 -5.16 16.93
CA ASP A 147 -17.65 -5.33 16.87
C ASP A 147 -18.13 -6.21 18.03
N ALA A 148 -19.32 -5.93 18.58
CA ALA A 148 -19.87 -6.68 19.71
C ALA A 148 -19.97 -8.19 19.42
N LYS A 149 -20.22 -8.59 18.17
CA LYS A 149 -20.24 -10.01 17.77
C LYS A 149 -18.86 -10.67 17.88
N CYS A 150 -17.77 -9.94 17.67
CA CYS A 150 -16.41 -10.47 17.81
C CYS A 150 -16.09 -10.89 19.25
N ARG A 151 -16.61 -10.17 20.24
CA ARG A 151 -16.38 -10.46 21.67
C ARG A 151 -16.93 -11.82 22.10
N ASN A 152 -17.94 -12.30 21.40
CA ASN A 152 -18.60 -13.59 21.66
C ASN A 152 -18.10 -14.72 20.75
N LYS A 153 -17.24 -14.41 19.76
CA LYS A 153 -16.70 -15.41 18.85
C LYS A 153 -15.79 -16.37 19.64
N ARG A 154 -15.81 -17.63 19.25
CA ARG A 154 -14.96 -18.68 19.81
C ARG A 154 -14.07 -19.19 18.69
N TYR A 155 -12.82 -19.45 19.02
CA TYR A 155 -11.83 -20.01 18.12
C TYR A 155 -11.42 -21.38 18.65
N ASP A 156 -10.80 -22.17 17.79
CA ASP A 156 -10.29 -23.47 18.16
C ASP A 156 -9.24 -23.35 19.27
N THR A 157 -9.08 -24.42 20.04
CA THR A 157 -8.09 -24.46 21.14
C THR A 157 -6.71 -24.93 20.67
N ASP A 158 -6.66 -25.64 19.55
CA ASP A 158 -5.47 -26.18 18.88
C ASP A 158 -5.04 -25.30 17.70
N LEU A 159 -4.92 -23.99 17.93
CA LEU A 159 -4.40 -23.06 16.93
C LEU A 159 -2.88 -23.23 16.74
N PRO A 160 -2.35 -23.00 15.52
CA PRO A 160 -0.91 -23.07 15.26
C PRO A 160 -0.16 -21.99 16.05
N THR A 161 1.10 -22.27 16.42
CA THR A 161 1.92 -21.28 17.12
C THR A 161 2.44 -20.21 16.17
N THR A 162 2.66 -18.99 16.65
CA THR A 162 3.24 -17.89 15.86
C THR A 162 4.59 -17.42 16.39
N THR A 163 5.45 -16.98 15.49
CA THR A 163 6.57 -16.09 15.79
C THR A 163 6.24 -14.69 15.32
N ILE A 164 6.25 -13.73 16.26
CA ILE A 164 6.07 -12.33 15.94
C ILE A 164 7.42 -11.74 15.52
N ILE A 165 7.47 -11.06 14.38
CA ILE A 165 8.69 -10.42 13.83
C ILE A 165 8.43 -8.92 13.76
N ILE A 166 9.21 -8.15 14.52
CA ILE A 166 9.16 -6.69 14.56
C ILE A 166 10.51 -6.16 14.07
N CYS A 167 10.52 -5.56 12.89
CA CYS A 167 11.71 -4.87 12.38
C CYS A 167 11.68 -3.41 12.80
N PHE A 168 12.83 -2.86 13.20
CA PHE A 168 12.90 -1.46 13.60
C PHE A 168 14.24 -0.84 13.21
N HIS A 169 14.23 0.47 12.98
CA HIS A 169 15.41 1.28 12.74
C HIS A 169 15.21 2.62 13.43
N ASN A 170 16.02 2.91 14.45
CA ASN A 170 15.99 4.16 15.22
C ASN A 170 14.63 4.51 15.87
N GLU A 171 13.81 3.50 16.18
CA GLU A 171 12.48 3.69 16.78
C GLU A 171 12.55 4.34 18.17
N GLY A 172 11.54 5.14 18.52
CA GLY A 172 11.38 5.65 19.87
C GLY A 172 11.15 4.52 20.89
N ARG A 173 11.98 4.46 21.93
CA ARG A 173 11.97 3.38 22.94
C ARG A 173 10.58 3.11 23.53
N ALA A 174 9.82 4.14 23.87
CA ALA A 174 8.48 3.99 24.44
C ALA A 174 7.49 3.29 23.49
N ALA A 175 7.53 3.60 22.19
CA ALA A 175 6.66 2.96 21.19
C ALA A 175 7.08 1.51 20.91
N LEU A 176 8.39 1.26 20.80
CA LEU A 176 8.93 -0.08 20.60
C LEU A 176 8.60 -1.00 21.80
N LEU A 177 8.76 -0.50 23.03
CA LEU A 177 8.40 -1.24 24.23
C LEU A 177 6.90 -1.53 24.29
N ARG A 178 6.05 -0.53 24.03
CA ARG A 178 4.58 -0.75 24.02
C ARG A 178 4.19 -1.83 23.04
N THR A 179 4.74 -1.83 21.82
CA THR A 179 4.48 -2.88 20.81
C THR A 179 4.82 -4.28 21.33
N VAL A 180 6.02 -4.45 21.92
CA VAL A 180 6.43 -5.74 22.49
C VAL A 180 5.50 -6.18 23.61
N VAL A 181 5.12 -5.24 24.46
CA VAL A 181 4.34 -5.51 25.67
C VAL A 181 2.89 -5.81 25.35
N SER A 182 2.26 -5.07 24.44
CA SER A 182 0.90 -5.37 23.99
C SER A 182 0.84 -6.73 23.30
N ALA A 183 1.84 -7.08 22.49
CA ALA A 183 1.95 -8.39 21.87
C ALA A 183 2.06 -9.51 22.92
N LEU A 184 2.82 -9.31 24.00
CA LEU A 184 2.92 -10.27 25.11
C LEU A 184 1.63 -10.37 25.93
N ASN A 185 1.07 -9.24 26.34
CA ASN A 185 -0.05 -9.18 27.27
C ASN A 185 -1.38 -9.62 26.63
N ARG A 186 -1.55 -9.40 25.32
CA ARG A 186 -2.82 -9.65 24.59
C ARG A 186 -2.75 -10.86 23.65
N SER A 187 -1.72 -11.68 23.78
CA SER A 187 -1.61 -12.96 23.07
C SER A 187 -1.61 -14.12 24.07
N PRO A 188 -2.40 -15.19 23.84
CA PRO A 188 -2.33 -16.38 24.68
C PRO A 188 -0.93 -16.99 24.70
N ASP A 189 -0.41 -17.29 25.90
CA ASP A 189 0.98 -17.73 26.09
C ASP A 189 1.35 -18.97 25.26
N HIS A 190 0.42 -19.92 25.12
CA HIS A 190 0.65 -21.14 24.35
C HIS A 190 0.70 -20.93 22.83
N LEU A 191 0.15 -19.82 22.31
CA LEU A 191 0.15 -19.49 20.88
C LEU A 191 1.39 -18.67 20.49
N LEU A 192 1.89 -17.82 21.40
CA LEU A 192 3.07 -17.00 21.15
C LEU A 192 4.35 -17.78 21.39
N LYS A 193 5.03 -18.22 20.31
CA LYS A 193 6.26 -18.99 20.39
C LYS A 193 7.46 -18.14 20.83
N GLU A 194 7.64 -17.00 20.17
CA GLU A 194 8.71 -16.04 20.40
C GLU A 194 8.41 -14.71 19.70
N ILE A 195 9.06 -13.64 20.18
CA ILE A 195 9.09 -12.33 19.51
C ILE A 195 10.53 -12.11 19.04
N ILE A 196 10.72 -11.86 17.74
CA ILE A 196 12.01 -11.54 17.14
C ILE A 196 12.02 -10.05 16.80
N LEU A 197 12.82 -9.29 17.54
CA LEU A 197 13.16 -7.92 17.21
C LEU A 197 14.32 -7.91 16.23
N VAL A 198 14.10 -7.42 15.02
CA VAL A 198 15.15 -7.25 14.02
C VAL A 198 15.58 -5.79 14.00
N ASP A 199 16.70 -5.49 14.64
CA ASP A 199 17.34 -4.18 14.66
C ASP A 199 18.08 -3.95 13.34
N ASP A 200 17.48 -3.16 12.46
CA ASP A 200 18.03 -2.82 11.14
C ASP A 200 19.06 -1.69 11.23
N PHE A 201 20.13 -1.95 11.98
CA PHE A 201 21.27 -1.05 12.12
C PHE A 201 20.90 0.32 12.72
N SER A 202 20.17 0.31 13.84
CA SER A 202 19.92 1.53 14.62
C SER A 202 21.22 2.12 15.15
N ASP A 203 21.27 3.44 15.31
CA ASP A 203 22.43 4.17 15.83
C ASP A 203 22.76 3.74 17.27
N ASN A 204 21.74 3.42 18.06
CA ASN A 204 21.89 2.88 19.41
C ASN A 204 21.49 1.39 19.48
N PRO A 205 22.46 0.46 19.52
CA PRO A 205 22.17 -0.98 19.66
C PRO A 205 21.44 -1.34 20.95
N ALA A 206 21.51 -0.50 21.98
CA ALA A 206 20.87 -0.75 23.26
C ALA A 206 19.33 -0.70 23.16
N ASP A 207 18.77 -0.01 22.17
CA ASP A 207 17.33 0.09 21.94
C ASP A 207 16.70 -1.30 21.75
N GLY A 208 17.32 -2.16 20.94
CA GLY A 208 16.91 -3.57 20.85
C GLY A 208 17.48 -4.44 21.96
N LYS A 209 18.78 -4.32 22.24
CA LYS A 209 19.52 -5.25 23.11
C LYS A 209 18.94 -5.35 24.53
N GLU A 210 18.50 -4.23 25.11
CA GLU A 210 17.91 -4.22 26.45
C GLU A 210 16.59 -5.01 26.51
N LEU A 211 15.76 -4.91 25.46
CA LEU A 211 14.48 -5.65 25.35
C LEU A 211 14.67 -7.17 25.27
N GLY A 212 15.87 -7.67 24.95
CA GLY A 212 16.18 -9.10 24.99
C GLY A 212 16.07 -9.74 26.39
N SER A 213 16.02 -8.92 27.45
CA SER A 213 15.77 -9.38 28.82
C SER A 213 14.28 -9.66 29.11
N ILE A 214 13.37 -9.28 28.22
CA ILE A 214 11.93 -9.55 28.32
C ILE A 214 11.66 -11.03 27.92
N PRO A 215 10.72 -11.73 28.57
CA PRO A 215 10.35 -13.10 28.22
C PRO A 215 9.99 -13.24 26.73
N LYS A 216 10.34 -14.39 26.14
CA LYS A 216 10.11 -14.71 24.71
C LYS A 216 10.76 -13.79 23.67
N VAL A 217 11.37 -12.67 24.07
CA VAL A 217 12.02 -11.74 23.15
C VAL A 217 13.41 -12.24 22.76
N LYS A 218 13.72 -12.15 21.47
CA LYS A 218 15.03 -12.36 20.86
C LYS A 218 15.37 -11.16 20.00
N VAL A 219 16.63 -10.79 19.98
CA VAL A 219 17.11 -9.63 19.22
C VAL A 219 18.08 -10.12 18.17
N LEU A 220 17.82 -9.78 16.91
CA LEU A 220 18.70 -9.95 15.78
C LEU A 220 19.12 -8.56 15.29
N ARG A 221 20.41 -8.23 15.38
CA ARG A 221 20.92 -6.95 14.87
C ARG A 221 21.64 -7.13 13.54
N ASN A 222 21.25 -6.34 12.54
CA ASN A 222 21.99 -6.23 11.29
C ASN A 222 23.29 -5.44 11.50
N ASP A 223 24.34 -5.87 10.81
CA ASP A 223 25.67 -5.25 10.80
C ASP A 223 25.77 -4.03 9.86
N LYS A 224 24.78 -3.86 8.99
CA LYS A 224 24.57 -2.71 8.11
C LYS A 224 23.07 -2.47 7.93
N ARG A 225 22.68 -1.30 7.44
CA ARG A 225 21.27 -1.01 7.13
C ARG A 225 20.83 -1.80 5.89
N GLU A 226 19.98 -2.80 6.10
CA GLU A 226 19.48 -3.70 5.07
C GLU A 226 18.13 -3.23 4.51
N GLY A 227 17.33 -2.54 5.30
CA GLY A 227 15.95 -2.23 4.98
C GLY A 227 14.95 -3.19 5.61
N LEU A 228 13.68 -2.76 5.65
CA LEU A 228 12.55 -3.51 6.19
C LEU A 228 12.42 -4.89 5.53
N ILE A 229 12.51 -4.93 4.20
CA ILE A 229 12.23 -6.12 3.40
C ILE A 229 13.19 -7.25 3.73
N ARG A 230 14.50 -7.00 3.64
CA ARG A 230 15.55 -7.97 3.99
C ARG A 230 15.57 -8.29 5.48
N SER A 231 15.26 -7.33 6.34
CA SER A 231 15.15 -7.55 7.79
C SER A 231 14.02 -8.52 8.15
N ARG A 232 12.86 -8.40 7.50
CA ARG A 232 11.75 -9.35 7.67
C ARG A 232 12.12 -10.76 7.23
N VAL A 233 12.84 -10.89 6.11
CA VAL A 233 13.35 -12.19 5.64
C VAL A 233 14.32 -12.80 6.66
N LYS A 234 15.28 -12.04 7.17
CA LYS A 234 16.22 -12.52 8.22
C LYS A 234 15.49 -12.95 9.50
N GLY A 235 14.45 -12.22 9.91
CA GLY A 235 13.59 -12.61 11.03
C GLY A 235 12.84 -13.92 10.77
N ALA A 236 12.26 -14.07 9.57
CA ALA A 236 11.53 -15.26 9.16
C ALA A 236 12.42 -16.52 9.11
N ASP A 237 13.68 -16.36 8.71
CA ASP A 237 14.64 -17.46 8.58
C ASP A 237 14.94 -18.14 9.92
N ILE A 238 14.97 -17.38 11.01
CA ILE A 238 15.28 -17.90 12.35
C ILE A 238 14.03 -18.19 13.20
N ALA A 239 12.84 -17.85 12.70
CA ALA A 239 11.57 -18.04 13.39
C ALA A 239 11.24 -19.53 13.62
N LYS A 240 10.66 -19.87 14.78
CA LYS A 240 10.33 -21.26 15.17
C LYS A 240 8.83 -21.57 15.19
N GLY A 241 7.97 -20.56 15.10
CA GLY A 241 6.52 -20.73 15.03
C GLY A 241 6.07 -21.33 13.69
N ASP A 242 4.89 -21.94 13.70
CA ASP A 242 4.23 -22.46 12.50
C ASP A 242 3.77 -21.31 11.58
N VAL A 243 3.39 -20.20 12.19
CA VAL A 243 2.94 -18.95 11.55
C VAL A 243 3.99 -17.86 11.79
N LEU A 244 4.16 -17.00 10.78
CA LEU A 244 4.90 -15.75 10.89
C LEU A 244 3.89 -14.62 11.03
N THR A 245 4.03 -13.80 12.07
CA THR A 245 3.24 -12.58 12.26
C THR A 245 4.16 -11.38 12.20
N PHE A 246 4.01 -10.53 11.20
CA PHE A 246 4.78 -9.30 11.04
C PHE A 246 4.03 -8.13 11.66
N LEU A 247 4.74 -7.32 12.44
CA LEU A 247 4.27 -6.08 13.05
C LEU A 247 5.30 -4.98 12.83
N ASP A 248 4.82 -3.74 12.70
CA ASP A 248 5.68 -2.57 12.74
C ASP A 248 6.01 -2.22 14.21
N SER A 249 7.09 -1.46 14.43
CA SER A 249 7.67 -1.19 15.75
C SER A 249 6.93 -0.15 16.61
N HIS A 250 5.73 0.25 16.18
CA HIS A 250 4.92 1.33 16.77
C HIS A 250 3.44 0.96 16.65
N CYS A 251 3.14 -0.24 17.15
CA CYS A 251 1.81 -0.82 17.17
C CYS A 251 1.33 -1.05 18.61
N GLU A 252 0.00 -1.14 18.77
CA GLU A 252 -0.61 -1.62 20.02
C GLU A 252 -1.73 -2.59 19.67
N GLU A 253 -1.51 -3.87 19.95
CA GLU A 253 -2.48 -4.93 19.67
C GLU A 253 -3.70 -4.82 20.59
N ASN A 254 -4.89 -5.14 20.11
CA ASN A 254 -6.13 -5.12 20.89
C ASN A 254 -6.50 -6.49 21.46
N GLU A 255 -7.61 -6.58 22.19
CA GLU A 255 -8.11 -7.81 22.80
C GLU A 255 -8.38 -8.91 21.76
N MET A 256 -7.87 -10.13 22.01
CA MET A 256 -8.05 -11.31 21.14
C MET A 256 -7.69 -11.04 19.67
N TRP A 257 -6.65 -10.24 19.44
CA TRP A 257 -6.24 -9.88 18.08
C TRP A 257 -5.64 -11.06 17.31
N LEU A 258 -5.02 -12.02 18.00
CA LEU A 258 -4.18 -13.04 17.39
C LEU A 258 -4.96 -14.27 16.93
N GLU A 259 -5.90 -14.74 17.74
CA GLU A 259 -6.71 -15.94 17.50
C GLU A 259 -7.47 -15.91 16.16
N PRO A 260 -8.12 -14.79 15.75
CA PRO A 260 -8.75 -14.71 14.44
C PRO A 260 -7.75 -14.93 13.29
N LEU A 261 -6.53 -14.37 13.41
CA LEU A 261 -5.48 -14.51 12.39
C LEU A 261 -5.02 -15.97 12.27
N LEU A 262 -4.77 -16.61 13.41
CA LEU A 262 -4.32 -18.00 13.45
C LEU A 262 -5.39 -18.99 13.01
N GLN A 263 -6.66 -18.74 13.35
CA GLN A 263 -7.77 -19.56 12.88
C GLN A 263 -7.86 -19.52 11.36
N ALA A 264 -7.82 -18.34 10.75
CA ALA A 264 -7.92 -18.23 9.30
C ALA A 264 -6.77 -18.94 8.56
N ILE A 265 -5.55 -18.94 9.13
CA ILE A 265 -4.41 -19.69 8.57
C ILE A 265 -4.54 -21.19 8.82
N LYS A 266 -5.10 -21.61 9.96
CA LYS A 266 -5.44 -23.02 10.22
C LYS A 266 -6.42 -23.53 9.18
N ASP A 267 -7.46 -22.77 8.90
CA ASP A 267 -8.52 -23.11 7.94
C ASP A 267 -7.97 -23.13 6.50
N ASN A 268 -7.08 -22.19 6.15
CA ASN A 268 -6.41 -22.15 4.86
C ASN A 268 -4.93 -21.74 5.00
N ARG A 269 -4.01 -22.72 4.92
CA ARG A 269 -2.56 -22.47 5.03
C ARG A 269 -1.99 -21.60 3.91
N LYS A 270 -2.73 -21.38 2.81
CA LYS A 270 -2.32 -20.48 1.72
C LYS A 270 -2.87 -19.06 1.86
N ALA A 271 -3.58 -18.77 2.95
CA ALA A 271 -4.07 -17.42 3.23
C ALA A 271 -2.96 -16.52 3.82
N VAL A 272 -2.96 -15.27 3.37
CA VAL A 272 -2.26 -14.15 4.02
C VAL A 272 -3.33 -13.29 4.68
N VAL A 273 -3.25 -13.10 6.00
CA VAL A 273 -4.32 -12.45 6.75
C VAL A 273 -3.81 -11.23 7.50
N ALA A 274 -4.59 -10.15 7.52
CA ALA A 274 -4.24 -8.90 8.17
C ALA A 274 -5.33 -8.49 9.19
N PRO A 275 -4.96 -7.82 10.28
CA PRO A 275 -5.93 -7.16 11.16
C PRO A 275 -6.56 -5.96 10.45
N ILE A 276 -7.68 -5.45 10.99
CA ILE A 276 -8.00 -4.04 10.77
C ILE A 276 -6.96 -3.21 11.53
N ILE A 277 -6.35 -2.27 10.82
CA ILE A 277 -5.35 -1.36 11.36
C ILE A 277 -6.05 -0.11 11.87
N ASP A 278 -6.14 0.02 13.19
CA ASP A 278 -6.67 1.19 13.87
C ASP A 278 -5.61 2.31 13.93
N VAL A 279 -6.03 3.54 14.16
CA VAL A 279 -5.16 4.72 14.15
C VAL A 279 -4.69 5.03 15.57
N ILE A 280 -3.39 5.09 15.80
CA ILE A 280 -2.83 5.79 16.95
C ILE A 280 -2.40 7.17 16.47
N ALA A 281 -3.05 8.21 16.96
CA ALA A 281 -2.82 9.59 16.50
C ALA A 281 -1.37 10.01 16.80
N HIS A 282 -0.61 10.45 15.78
CA HIS A 282 0.82 10.73 15.96
C HIS A 282 1.12 11.90 16.90
N GLU A 283 0.20 12.85 17.09
CA GLU A 283 0.38 13.99 18.00
C GLU A 283 -0.03 13.70 19.45
N THR A 284 -1.13 12.98 19.67
CA THR A 284 -1.73 12.77 21.00
C THR A 284 -1.57 11.35 21.53
N PHE A 285 -1.24 10.40 20.65
CA PHE A 285 -1.22 8.96 20.89
C PHE A 285 -2.59 8.37 21.28
N GLU A 286 -3.69 9.06 21.02
CA GLU A 286 -5.04 8.50 21.20
C GLU A 286 -5.27 7.31 20.25
N TYR A 287 -5.88 6.24 20.76
CA TYR A 287 -6.25 5.06 19.98
C TYR A 287 -7.65 5.27 19.38
N LEU A 288 -7.74 5.32 18.06
CA LEU A 288 -8.93 5.63 17.29
C LEU A 288 -9.31 4.45 16.39
N SER A 289 -10.57 4.01 16.46
CA SER A 289 -11.08 2.91 15.64
C SER A 289 -11.07 3.26 14.15
N SER A 290 -10.62 2.31 13.32
CA SER A 290 -10.77 2.37 11.86
C SER A 290 -12.08 1.71 11.40
N SER A 291 -12.54 2.09 10.20
CA SER A 291 -13.74 1.51 9.58
C SER A 291 -13.52 0.06 9.17
N SER A 292 -14.50 -0.80 9.46
CA SER A 292 -14.55 -2.19 8.99
C SER A 292 -15.05 -2.33 7.54
N GLU A 293 -15.42 -1.23 6.89
CA GLU A 293 -15.97 -1.24 5.52
C GLU A 293 -14.91 -0.92 4.45
N LEU A 294 -13.62 -1.02 4.82
CA LEU A 294 -12.49 -0.75 3.95
C LEU A 294 -11.72 -2.03 3.64
N ARG A 295 -11.16 -2.10 2.43
CA ARG A 295 -10.16 -3.10 2.03
C ARG A 295 -8.98 -2.43 1.33
N GLY A 296 -7.86 -3.14 1.23
CA GLY A 296 -6.68 -2.64 0.56
C GLY A 296 -6.83 -2.67 -0.97
N GLY A 297 -6.40 -1.60 -1.62
CA GLY A 297 -6.41 -1.44 -3.06
C GLY A 297 -5.21 -0.63 -3.54
N PHE A 298 -5.16 -0.35 -4.84
CA PHE A 298 -4.10 0.45 -5.45
C PHE A 298 -4.61 1.12 -6.73
N GLY A 299 -3.97 2.22 -7.13
CA GLY A 299 -4.16 2.83 -8.44
C GLY A 299 -3.08 2.38 -9.42
N TRP A 300 -3.15 2.83 -10.68
CA TRP A 300 -2.13 2.49 -11.68
C TRP A 300 -0.76 3.09 -11.38
N ASN A 301 -0.67 4.12 -10.55
CA ASN A 301 0.60 4.57 -9.98
C ASN A 301 1.24 3.60 -8.97
N LEU A 302 0.57 2.47 -8.68
CA LEU A 302 0.99 1.43 -7.74
C LEU A 302 1.25 1.94 -6.32
N ASN A 303 0.53 3.00 -5.93
CA ASN A 303 0.44 3.41 -4.53
C ASN A 303 -0.72 2.68 -3.85
N PHE A 304 -0.47 2.20 -2.63
CA PHE A 304 -1.50 1.63 -1.80
C PHE A 304 -2.56 2.66 -1.41
N LYS A 305 -3.82 2.25 -1.43
CA LYS A 305 -4.97 3.02 -0.94
C LYS A 305 -5.95 2.12 -0.20
N TRP A 306 -6.79 2.75 0.60
CA TRP A 306 -7.97 2.11 1.18
C TRP A 306 -9.16 2.38 0.27
N ASP A 307 -9.80 1.32 -0.19
CA ASP A 307 -11.04 1.38 -0.95
C ASP A 307 -12.21 0.96 -0.06
N PHE A 308 -13.36 1.60 -0.24
CA PHE A 308 -14.61 1.09 0.31
C PHE A 308 -14.95 -0.27 -0.32
N LEU A 309 -15.58 -1.13 0.47
CA LEU A 309 -16.16 -2.37 -0.03
C LEU A 309 -17.14 -2.08 -1.18
N PRO A 310 -17.07 -2.83 -2.30
CA PRO A 310 -18.06 -2.69 -3.37
C PRO A 310 -19.46 -3.01 -2.84
N PRO A 311 -20.54 -2.43 -3.40
CA PRO A 311 -21.89 -2.50 -2.82
C PRO A 311 -22.35 -3.91 -2.43
N LYS A 312 -22.09 -4.91 -3.28
CA LYS A 312 -22.42 -6.32 -2.98
C LYS A 312 -21.69 -6.84 -1.74
N TYR A 313 -20.37 -6.67 -1.67
CA TYR A 313 -19.58 -7.10 -0.53
C TYR A 313 -19.91 -6.31 0.75
N LEU A 314 -20.28 -5.04 0.60
CA LEU A 314 -20.71 -4.19 1.70
C LEU A 314 -22.02 -4.68 2.34
N GLU A 315 -22.99 -5.09 1.52
CA GLU A 315 -24.24 -5.69 2.02
C GLU A 315 -23.98 -7.01 2.76
N GLU A 316 -23.12 -7.88 2.21
CA GLU A 316 -22.70 -9.13 2.85
C GLU A 316 -22.00 -8.87 4.19
N HIS A 317 -21.06 -7.92 4.22
CA HIS A 317 -20.34 -7.52 5.43
C HIS A 317 -21.26 -6.91 6.50
N ARG A 318 -22.29 -6.15 6.11
CA ARG A 318 -23.26 -5.60 7.07
C ARG A 318 -24.12 -6.68 7.73
N ARG A 319 -24.35 -7.81 7.06
CA ARG A 319 -25.05 -8.97 7.65
C ARG A 319 -24.18 -9.68 8.68
N ASP A 320 -22.89 -9.86 8.38
CA ASP A 320 -21.90 -10.41 9.30
C ASP A 320 -20.61 -9.60 9.32
N ARG A 321 -20.53 -8.65 10.26
CA ARG A 321 -19.37 -7.78 10.46
C ARG A 321 -18.14 -8.52 11.00
N THR A 322 -18.24 -9.82 11.29
CA THR A 322 -17.15 -10.67 11.76
C THR A 322 -16.53 -11.53 10.65
N ALA A 323 -17.13 -11.52 9.46
CA ALA A 323 -16.67 -12.32 8.33
C ALA A 323 -15.34 -11.76 7.78
N PRO A 324 -14.43 -12.64 7.31
CA PRO A 324 -13.22 -12.22 6.59
C PRO A 324 -13.55 -11.38 5.35
N ILE A 325 -12.80 -10.30 5.12
CA ILE A 325 -12.93 -9.43 3.96
C ILE A 325 -11.83 -9.77 2.95
N LYS A 326 -12.21 -10.21 1.75
CA LYS A 326 -11.25 -10.41 0.65
C LYS A 326 -10.62 -9.08 0.24
N SER A 327 -9.29 -9.04 0.22
CA SER A 327 -8.53 -7.83 -0.08
C SER A 327 -7.59 -8.01 -1.27
N PRO A 328 -7.68 -7.19 -2.32
CA PRO A 328 -6.72 -7.20 -3.43
C PRO A 328 -5.26 -7.03 -3.02
N ALA A 329 -5.03 -6.19 -2.00
CA ALA A 329 -3.71 -5.94 -1.45
C ALA A 329 -3.77 -5.72 0.06
N ILE A 330 -2.64 -5.84 0.74
CA ILE A 330 -2.46 -5.42 2.14
C ILE A 330 -1.62 -4.14 2.21
N ALA A 331 -1.73 -3.41 3.33
CA ALA A 331 -0.86 -2.26 3.60
C ALA A 331 0.62 -2.68 3.72
N GLY A 332 0.88 -3.89 4.19
CA GLY A 332 2.21 -4.50 4.25
C GLY A 332 2.87 -4.45 5.63
N GLY A 333 2.51 -3.49 6.48
CA GLY A 333 3.05 -3.36 7.84
C GLY A 333 2.70 -4.53 8.77
N LEU A 334 1.43 -4.95 8.74
CA LEU A 334 0.86 -5.91 9.68
C LEU A 334 0.15 -7.05 8.95
N PHE A 335 0.64 -8.28 9.09
CA PHE A 335 -0.02 -9.47 8.55
C PHE A 335 0.53 -10.76 9.18
N SER A 336 -0.23 -11.84 9.05
CA SER A 336 0.18 -13.20 9.39
C SER A 336 0.13 -14.10 8.17
N ILE A 337 1.07 -15.04 8.08
CA ILE A 337 1.18 -16.01 7.00
C ILE A 337 1.77 -17.31 7.54
N ASP A 338 1.32 -18.45 7.02
CA ASP A 338 1.99 -19.73 7.28
C ASP A 338 3.48 -19.67 6.89
N LYS A 339 4.37 -20.14 7.78
CA LYS A 339 5.81 -20.07 7.52
C LYS A 339 6.22 -20.84 6.27
N LYS A 340 5.71 -22.06 6.10
CA LYS A 340 6.05 -22.91 4.95
C LYS A 340 5.51 -22.30 3.65
N TRP A 341 4.34 -21.67 3.70
CA TRP A 341 3.78 -20.95 2.57
C TRP A 341 4.59 -19.71 2.22
N PHE A 342 5.05 -18.93 3.20
CA PHE A 342 5.95 -17.81 2.96
C PHE A 342 7.25 -18.26 2.27
N GLU A 343 7.83 -19.37 2.71
CA GLU A 343 9.01 -19.97 2.08
C GLU A 343 8.71 -20.49 0.66
N THR A 344 7.58 -21.17 0.48
CA THR A 344 7.15 -21.72 -0.82
C THR A 344 6.91 -20.62 -1.84
N LEU A 345 6.30 -19.51 -1.41
CA LEU A 345 6.13 -18.34 -2.25
C LEU A 345 7.46 -17.69 -2.60
N GLY A 346 8.58 -17.99 -1.90
CA GLY A 346 9.88 -17.39 -2.15
C GLY A 346 10.17 -16.15 -1.31
N LYS A 347 9.61 -16.07 -0.09
CA LYS A 347 9.83 -15.03 0.93
C LYS A 347 9.52 -13.63 0.40
N TYR A 348 10.36 -12.62 0.62
CA TYR A 348 10.32 -11.37 -0.14
C TYR A 348 11.42 -11.36 -1.21
N ASP A 349 11.28 -10.46 -2.19
CA ASP A 349 12.35 -10.16 -3.15
C ASP A 349 13.52 -9.43 -2.45
N ASN A 350 14.62 -10.15 -2.24
CA ASN A 350 15.79 -9.64 -1.52
C ASN A 350 16.55 -8.52 -2.25
N GLN A 351 16.27 -8.30 -3.55
CA GLN A 351 16.85 -7.19 -4.32
C GLN A 351 16.02 -5.89 -4.24
N MET A 352 14.88 -5.92 -3.55
CA MET A 352 14.20 -4.69 -3.13
C MET A 352 14.93 -4.02 -1.97
N ASP A 353 14.94 -2.69 -1.96
CA ASP A 353 15.69 -1.89 -1.00
C ASP A 353 14.80 -1.15 -0.02
N VAL A 354 15.24 -1.06 1.24
CA VAL A 354 14.65 -0.24 2.31
C VAL A 354 13.16 -0.48 2.54
N TRP A 355 12.29 0.18 1.77
CA TRP A 355 10.85 0.23 1.99
C TRP A 355 10.12 0.57 0.69
N GLY A 356 8.91 0.02 0.51
CA GLY A 356 7.98 0.39 -0.56
C GLY A 356 7.90 -0.68 -1.65
N GLY A 357 6.69 -0.91 -2.17
CA GLY A 357 6.40 -1.85 -3.25
C GLY A 357 6.32 -3.32 -2.82
N GLU A 358 6.88 -3.70 -1.67
CA GLU A 358 6.88 -5.08 -1.18
C GLU A 358 5.48 -5.58 -0.83
N ASN A 359 4.62 -4.67 -0.37
CA ASN A 359 3.24 -4.96 -0.01
C ASN A 359 2.41 -5.35 -1.25
N LEU A 360 2.62 -4.68 -2.38
CA LEU A 360 1.98 -5.03 -3.66
C LEU A 360 2.58 -6.30 -4.26
N GLU A 361 3.90 -6.45 -4.24
CA GLU A 361 4.59 -7.63 -4.75
C GLU A 361 4.08 -8.92 -4.10
N ILE A 362 4.05 -8.97 -2.76
CA ILE A 362 3.56 -10.16 -2.04
C ILE A 362 2.05 -10.36 -2.27
N SER A 363 1.29 -9.28 -2.43
CA SER A 363 -0.15 -9.37 -2.70
C SER A 363 -0.44 -9.98 -4.06
N PHE A 364 0.24 -9.50 -5.11
CA PHE A 364 0.13 -10.02 -6.46
C PHE A 364 0.54 -11.49 -6.52
N ARG A 365 1.68 -11.81 -5.90
CA ARG A 365 2.20 -13.17 -5.84
C ARG A 365 1.26 -14.12 -5.09
N ALA A 366 0.78 -13.75 -3.90
CA ALA A 366 -0.11 -14.60 -3.12
C ALA A 366 -1.38 -14.97 -3.91
N TRP A 367 -2.04 -13.98 -4.51
CA TRP A 367 -3.25 -14.21 -5.31
C TRP A 367 -2.98 -14.98 -6.59
N GLN A 368 -1.99 -14.56 -7.40
CA GLN A 368 -1.71 -15.20 -8.69
C GLN A 368 -1.21 -16.64 -8.52
N CYS A 369 -0.53 -16.97 -7.43
CA CYS A 369 0.05 -18.29 -7.19
C CYS A 369 -0.85 -19.22 -6.34
N GLY A 370 -2.16 -18.92 -6.27
CA GLY A 370 -3.17 -19.82 -5.71
C GLY A 370 -3.38 -19.73 -4.19
N GLY A 371 -2.95 -18.64 -3.56
CA GLY A 371 -3.34 -18.26 -2.22
C GLY A 371 -4.49 -17.25 -2.21
N GLU A 372 -4.77 -16.72 -1.01
CA GLU A 372 -5.79 -15.70 -0.80
C GLU A 372 -5.29 -14.63 0.17
N MET A 373 -5.93 -13.46 0.16
CA MET A 373 -5.68 -12.41 1.15
C MET A 373 -6.96 -11.92 1.80
N HIS A 374 -6.94 -11.83 3.14
CA HIS A 374 -8.09 -11.43 3.93
C HIS A 374 -7.74 -10.38 4.99
N ILE A 375 -8.63 -9.42 5.20
CA ILE A 375 -8.65 -8.56 6.40
C ILE A 375 -9.67 -9.15 7.36
N LEU A 376 -9.29 -9.36 8.62
CA LEU A 376 -10.14 -10.00 9.62
C LEU A 376 -10.70 -8.97 10.61
N PRO A 377 -12.00 -8.64 10.57
CA PRO A 377 -12.56 -7.54 11.36
C PRO A 377 -12.46 -7.68 12.89
N CYS A 378 -12.40 -8.93 13.37
CA CYS A 378 -12.25 -9.23 14.80
C CYS A 378 -10.80 -9.15 15.29
N SER A 379 -9.82 -9.05 14.39
CA SER A 379 -8.44 -8.76 14.73
C SER A 379 -8.17 -7.27 14.55
N ARG A 380 -7.76 -6.60 15.63
CA ARG A 380 -7.57 -5.14 15.70
C ARG A 380 -6.18 -4.84 16.23
N VAL A 381 -5.44 -4.00 15.51
CA VAL A 381 -4.11 -3.52 15.94
C VAL A 381 -4.00 -2.05 15.62
N GLY A 382 -3.70 -1.23 16.63
CA GLY A 382 -3.41 0.18 16.45
C GLY A 382 -2.03 0.39 15.84
N HIS A 383 -1.89 1.40 14.98
CA HIS A 383 -0.62 1.77 14.36
C HIS A 383 -0.44 3.29 14.36
N VAL A 384 0.76 3.77 14.69
CA VAL A 384 1.07 5.22 14.64
C VAL A 384 1.25 5.68 13.19
N PHE A 385 0.23 6.33 12.62
CA PHE A 385 0.31 6.90 11.27
C PHE A 385 1.03 8.25 11.28
N ARG A 386 2.20 8.29 10.63
CA ARG A 386 3.10 9.45 10.55
C ARG A 386 2.80 10.29 9.30
N GLU A 387 3.14 11.57 9.34
CA GLU A 387 3.03 12.46 8.16
C GLU A 387 4.21 12.33 7.19
N ARG A 388 5.38 11.88 7.66
CA ARG A 388 6.60 11.73 6.87
C ARG A 388 7.43 10.52 7.33
N HIS A 389 8.32 10.05 6.47
CA HIS A 389 9.32 9.05 6.85
C HIS A 389 10.47 9.71 7.66
N PRO A 390 10.81 9.22 8.86
CA PRO A 390 11.89 9.82 9.68
C PRO A 390 13.30 9.35 9.31
N TYR A 391 13.43 8.37 8.41
CA TYR A 391 14.71 7.74 8.06
C TYR A 391 15.15 8.07 6.62
N LYS A 392 16.46 7.99 6.39
CA LYS A 392 17.07 8.33 5.09
C LYS A 392 16.84 7.22 4.06
N PHE A 393 16.82 7.57 2.78
CA PHE A 393 16.78 6.61 1.67
C PHE A 393 18.06 6.77 0.83
N PRO A 394 18.86 5.71 0.62
CA PRO A 394 20.01 5.79 -0.28
C PRO A 394 19.55 6.19 -1.68
N GLY A 395 20.07 7.30 -2.21
CA GLY A 395 19.66 7.82 -3.51
C GLY A 395 18.27 8.48 -3.57
N GLY A 396 17.62 8.72 -2.43
CA GLY A 396 16.31 9.38 -2.33
C GLY A 396 15.13 8.39 -2.32
N SER A 397 14.06 8.74 -1.61
CA SER A 397 12.88 7.87 -1.43
C SER A 397 12.20 7.52 -2.75
N MET A 398 12.14 8.48 -3.68
CA MET A 398 11.55 8.28 -5.00
C MET A 398 12.25 7.18 -5.80
N ASN A 399 13.59 7.19 -5.84
CA ASN A 399 14.36 6.22 -6.61
C ASN A 399 14.23 4.80 -6.02
N VAL A 400 14.28 4.68 -4.69
CA VAL A 400 14.07 3.39 -4.01
C VAL A 400 12.66 2.85 -4.26
N PHE A 401 11.65 3.71 -4.10
CA PHE A 401 10.25 3.33 -4.33
C PHE A 401 10.02 2.91 -5.78
N GLN A 402 10.52 3.67 -6.76
CA GLN A 402 10.39 3.34 -8.18
C GLN A 402 11.15 2.07 -8.55
N LYS A 403 12.35 1.85 -7.99
CA LYS A 403 13.08 0.58 -8.16
C LYS A 403 12.22 -0.60 -7.70
N ASN A 404 11.75 -0.60 -6.46
CA ASN A 404 11.01 -1.73 -5.90
C ASN A 404 9.69 -1.95 -6.63
N THR A 405 8.93 -0.88 -6.87
CA THR A 405 7.65 -0.93 -7.56
C THR A 405 7.81 -1.41 -9.01
N ARG A 406 8.88 -1.00 -9.71
CA ARG A 406 9.20 -1.53 -11.03
C ARG A 406 9.54 -3.01 -11.00
N ARG A 407 10.32 -3.50 -10.02
CA ARG A 407 10.57 -4.95 -9.87
C ARG A 407 9.25 -5.73 -9.73
N ALA A 408 8.32 -5.21 -8.93
CA ALA A 408 7.00 -5.83 -8.79
C ALA A 408 6.21 -5.80 -10.11
N ALA A 409 6.19 -4.67 -10.81
CA ALA A 409 5.46 -4.51 -12.07
C ALA A 409 6.01 -5.40 -13.19
N GLU A 410 7.33 -5.42 -13.37
CA GLU A 410 8.00 -6.21 -14.42
C GLU A 410 7.78 -7.72 -14.25
N VAL A 411 7.72 -8.20 -13.00
CA VAL A 411 7.53 -9.63 -12.71
C VAL A 411 6.06 -10.04 -12.73
N TRP A 412 5.16 -9.23 -12.18
CA TRP A 412 3.82 -9.67 -11.80
C TRP A 412 2.67 -9.06 -12.60
N MET A 413 2.90 -8.02 -13.40
CA MET A 413 1.82 -7.27 -14.07
C MET A 413 1.64 -7.58 -15.55
N ASP A 414 2.45 -8.47 -16.12
CA ASP A 414 2.42 -8.77 -17.57
C ASP A 414 2.48 -7.47 -18.40
N ASP A 415 1.67 -7.36 -19.46
CA ASP A 415 1.61 -6.15 -20.30
C ASP A 415 0.90 -4.97 -19.61
N TYR A 416 0.23 -5.18 -18.46
CA TYR A 416 -0.44 -4.10 -17.71
C TYR A 416 0.54 -3.16 -17.00
N LYS A 417 1.82 -3.53 -16.89
CA LYS A 417 2.87 -2.63 -16.40
C LYS A 417 2.96 -1.33 -17.21
N ARG A 418 2.50 -1.32 -18.47
CA ARG A 418 2.39 -0.10 -19.28
C ARG A 418 1.57 1.00 -18.60
N PHE A 419 0.50 0.64 -17.90
CA PHE A 419 -0.37 1.61 -17.22
C PHE A 419 0.33 2.20 -15.99
N TYR A 420 1.17 1.42 -15.33
CA TYR A 420 2.07 1.95 -14.31
C TYR A 420 3.07 2.94 -14.89
N PHE A 421 3.70 2.59 -16.00
CA PHE A 421 4.61 3.51 -16.67
C PHE A 421 3.92 4.73 -17.27
N GLY A 422 2.64 4.65 -17.64
CA GLY A 422 1.85 5.82 -18.03
C GLY A 422 1.52 6.73 -16.84
N ALA A 423 1.16 6.16 -15.70
CA ALA A 423 0.88 6.91 -14.47
C ALA A 423 2.15 7.47 -13.79
N VAL A 424 3.29 6.82 -13.98
CA VAL A 424 4.60 7.21 -13.42
C VAL A 424 5.69 7.09 -14.50
N PRO A 425 5.75 8.02 -15.48
CA PRO A 425 6.68 7.94 -16.60
C PRO A 425 8.16 7.84 -16.21
N SER A 426 8.56 8.51 -15.13
CA SER A 426 9.94 8.46 -14.62
C SER A 426 10.38 7.05 -14.21
N ALA A 427 9.45 6.17 -13.83
CA ALA A 427 9.77 4.79 -13.46
C ALA A 427 10.30 3.95 -14.64
N ARG A 428 10.05 4.33 -15.90
CA ARG A 428 10.59 3.66 -17.10
C ARG A 428 12.12 3.61 -17.11
N TYR A 429 12.75 4.59 -16.48
CA TYR A 429 14.21 4.76 -16.46
C TYR A 429 14.84 4.33 -15.13
N ALA A 430 14.03 3.93 -14.13
CA ALA A 430 14.54 3.51 -12.84
C ALA A 430 15.34 2.20 -12.96
N ILE A 431 16.60 2.20 -12.52
CA ILE A 431 17.45 1.01 -12.51
C ILE A 431 16.91 0.04 -11.45
N PHE A 432 16.42 -1.12 -11.88
CA PHE A 432 15.71 -2.06 -11.01
C PHE A 432 16.46 -3.37 -10.72
N GLY A 433 17.60 -3.60 -11.36
CA GLY A 433 18.44 -4.79 -11.17
C GLY A 433 17.88 -6.04 -11.85
N ASP A 434 18.49 -7.19 -11.58
CA ASP A 434 18.09 -8.46 -12.18
C ASP A 434 16.80 -9.01 -11.54
N ILE A 435 15.90 -9.54 -12.37
CA ILE A 435 14.61 -10.13 -11.95
C ILE A 435 14.47 -11.59 -12.37
N HIS A 436 15.52 -12.21 -12.93
CA HIS A 436 15.44 -13.56 -13.49
C HIS A 436 14.93 -14.59 -12.46
N GLU A 437 15.50 -14.61 -11.26
CA GLU A 437 15.09 -15.53 -10.18
C GLU A 437 13.61 -15.39 -9.82
N ARG A 438 13.06 -14.16 -9.86
CA ARG A 438 11.65 -13.90 -9.55
C ARG A 438 10.72 -14.35 -10.68
N MET A 439 11.16 -14.21 -11.93
CA MET A 439 10.45 -14.72 -13.11
C MET A 439 10.43 -16.25 -13.13
N GLU A 440 11.55 -16.90 -12.83
CA GLU A 440 11.63 -18.36 -12.70
C GLU A 440 10.73 -18.90 -11.59
N LEU A 441 10.72 -18.22 -10.44
CA LEU A 441 9.83 -18.55 -9.33
C LEU A 441 8.35 -18.46 -9.74
N ARG A 442 7.94 -17.39 -10.44
CA ARG A 442 6.58 -17.23 -10.97
C ARG A 442 6.20 -18.38 -11.91
N ASN A 443 7.12 -18.78 -12.80
CA ASN A 443 6.92 -19.90 -13.72
C ASN A 443 6.81 -21.24 -12.98
N LYS A 444 7.72 -21.49 -12.03
CA LYS A 444 7.77 -22.73 -11.23
C LYS A 444 6.49 -22.94 -10.41
N LEU A 445 5.91 -21.87 -9.89
CA LEU A 445 4.67 -21.92 -9.11
C LEU A 445 3.41 -22.02 -9.98
N GLY A 446 3.52 -21.92 -11.31
CA GLY A 446 2.38 -22.00 -12.23
C GLY A 446 1.36 -20.87 -11.99
N CYS A 447 1.84 -19.67 -11.66
CA CYS A 447 0.98 -18.56 -11.27
C CYS A 447 0.09 -18.09 -12.43
N LYS A 448 -1.11 -17.62 -12.10
CA LYS A 448 -2.06 -17.01 -13.02
C LYS A 448 -1.52 -15.68 -13.56
N SER A 449 -2.12 -15.20 -14.65
CA SER A 449 -1.79 -13.90 -15.24
C SER A 449 -2.35 -12.74 -14.42
N PHE A 450 -1.81 -11.54 -14.63
CA PHE A 450 -2.35 -10.31 -14.04
C PHE A 450 -3.74 -9.99 -14.57
N LYS A 451 -4.06 -10.38 -15.82
CA LYS A 451 -5.44 -10.32 -16.35
C LYS A 451 -6.42 -11.14 -15.49
N TRP A 452 -6.00 -12.33 -15.06
CA TRP A 452 -6.82 -13.13 -14.15
C TRP A 452 -6.98 -12.43 -12.80
N PHE A 453 -5.91 -11.84 -12.26
CA PHE A 453 -5.97 -11.07 -11.00
C PHE A 453 -6.99 -9.92 -11.11
N LEU A 454 -6.92 -9.11 -12.16
CA LEU A 454 -7.86 -8.00 -12.37
C LEU A 454 -9.30 -8.50 -12.51
N ASN A 455 -9.54 -9.58 -13.24
CA ASN A 455 -10.90 -10.07 -13.46
C ASN A 455 -11.53 -10.76 -12.24
N ASN A 456 -10.72 -11.38 -11.37
CA ASN A 456 -11.21 -12.27 -10.31
C ASN A 456 -10.97 -11.74 -8.90
N VAL A 457 -9.94 -10.92 -8.71
CA VAL A 457 -9.52 -10.40 -7.40
C VAL A 457 -9.84 -8.92 -7.28
N TYR A 458 -9.55 -8.12 -8.31
CA TYR A 458 -9.75 -6.67 -8.26
C TYR A 458 -10.47 -6.08 -9.49
N PRO A 459 -11.70 -6.53 -9.79
CA PRO A 459 -12.45 -6.08 -10.98
C PRO A 459 -12.89 -4.61 -10.91
N GLU A 460 -12.84 -4.00 -9.72
CA GLU A 460 -13.15 -2.60 -9.52
C GLU A 460 -12.01 -1.66 -9.95
N LEU A 461 -10.78 -2.16 -10.07
CA LEU A 461 -9.69 -1.38 -10.66
C LEU A 461 -9.95 -1.21 -12.16
N LYS A 462 -10.43 -0.02 -12.52
CA LYS A 462 -10.66 0.34 -13.92
C LYS A 462 -9.33 0.33 -14.64
N VAL A 463 -9.17 -0.61 -15.57
CA VAL A 463 -8.08 -0.61 -16.53
C VAL A 463 -8.34 0.54 -17.49
N PRO A 464 -7.46 1.58 -17.55
CA PRO A 464 -7.55 2.60 -18.56
C PRO A 464 -7.53 1.88 -19.89
N ASP A 465 -8.42 2.28 -20.79
CA ASP A 465 -8.22 1.93 -22.18
C ASP A 465 -8.23 0.43 -22.53
N SER A 466 -9.25 -0.31 -22.08
CA SER A 466 -9.56 -1.64 -22.66
C SER A 466 -9.82 -1.60 -24.18
N ASP A 467 -9.88 -0.41 -24.75
CA ASP A 467 -9.99 -0.11 -26.16
C ASP A 467 -8.70 0.41 -26.81
N VAL A 468 -7.57 0.59 -26.12
CA VAL A 468 -6.33 1.06 -26.77
C VAL A 468 -5.54 -0.07 -27.46
N ILE A 469 -5.10 0.20 -28.69
CA ILE A 469 -4.29 -0.68 -29.56
C ILE A 469 -2.82 -0.25 -29.56
N LYS A 470 -2.52 1.06 -29.50
CA LYS A 470 -1.14 1.58 -29.50
C LYS A 470 -1.00 2.71 -28.50
N TYR A 471 0.17 2.85 -27.88
CA TYR A 471 0.46 3.91 -26.92
C TYR A 471 1.89 4.43 -27.07
N GLY A 472 2.08 5.74 -26.96
CA GLY A 472 3.39 6.39 -27.04
C GLY A 472 3.26 7.85 -27.47
N SER A 473 4.12 8.31 -28.38
CA SER A 473 4.14 9.70 -28.84
C SER A 473 3.83 9.82 -30.33
N LEU A 474 3.25 10.96 -30.72
CA LEU A 474 3.02 11.34 -32.12
C LEU A 474 4.04 12.40 -32.52
N LYS A 475 5.06 12.01 -33.30
CA LYS A 475 6.13 12.92 -33.72
C LYS A 475 5.79 13.59 -35.04
N ASN A 476 5.77 14.91 -35.07
CA ASN A 476 5.69 15.72 -36.28
C ASN A 476 7.10 16.01 -36.80
N ASN A 477 7.38 15.60 -38.04
CA ASN A 477 8.68 15.80 -38.70
C ASN A 477 9.92 15.34 -37.89
N GLY A 478 9.77 14.37 -36.98
CA GLY A 478 10.86 13.72 -36.24
C GLY A 478 11.35 14.44 -34.97
N GLU A 479 11.34 15.77 -34.94
CA GLU A 479 11.92 16.55 -33.81
C GLU A 479 10.88 17.02 -32.78
N ASN A 480 9.63 17.24 -33.21
CA ASN A 480 8.58 17.75 -32.35
C ASN A 480 7.48 16.72 -32.13
N CYS A 481 6.80 16.80 -30.99
CA CYS A 481 5.77 15.88 -30.53
C CYS A 481 4.45 16.64 -30.34
N MET A 482 3.34 15.97 -30.65
CA MET A 482 2.02 16.44 -30.23
C MET A 482 1.98 16.53 -28.70
N ASP A 483 1.52 17.67 -28.19
CA ASP A 483 1.56 18.02 -26.77
C ASP A 483 0.22 18.64 -26.35
N THR A 484 -0.29 18.27 -25.17
CA THR A 484 -1.49 18.91 -24.62
C THR A 484 -1.25 20.34 -24.17
N MET A 485 0.01 20.78 -24.04
CA MET A 485 0.44 22.08 -23.51
C MET A 485 -0.07 22.35 -22.08
N GLY A 486 -0.56 21.32 -21.37
CA GLY A 486 -1.30 21.46 -20.11
C GLY A 486 -2.71 22.06 -20.26
N HIS A 487 -3.18 22.21 -21.50
CA HIS A 487 -4.53 22.67 -21.80
C HIS A 487 -5.58 21.66 -21.33
N GLN A 488 -6.78 22.18 -21.06
CA GLN A 488 -7.93 21.46 -20.53
C GLN A 488 -8.91 21.07 -21.65
N ILE A 489 -10.05 20.50 -21.25
CA ILE A 489 -11.10 20.11 -22.19
C ILE A 489 -11.67 21.32 -22.97
N ASN A 490 -11.90 21.13 -24.27
CA ASN A 490 -12.30 22.11 -25.28
C ASN A 490 -11.22 23.14 -25.66
N GLU A 491 -9.96 22.90 -25.30
CA GLU A 491 -8.82 23.68 -25.78
C GLU A 491 -8.04 22.92 -26.86
N GLY A 492 -7.18 23.63 -27.58
CA GLY A 492 -6.41 23.09 -28.70
C GLY A 492 -5.25 22.21 -28.26
N VAL A 493 -4.77 21.39 -29.21
CA VAL A 493 -3.56 20.59 -29.06
C VAL A 493 -2.39 21.32 -29.72
N GLY A 494 -1.23 21.33 -29.07
CA GLY A 494 -0.04 21.99 -29.55
C GLY A 494 1.04 21.03 -30.05
N ILE A 495 2.18 21.62 -30.42
CA ILE A 495 3.41 20.93 -30.79
C ILE A 495 4.54 21.47 -29.94
N PHE A 496 5.30 20.57 -29.32
CA PHE A 496 6.45 20.92 -28.49
C PHE A 496 7.63 20.00 -28.80
N SER A 497 8.84 20.39 -28.41
CA SER A 497 10.03 19.54 -28.59
C SER A 497 9.83 18.19 -27.90
N CYS A 498 10.11 17.10 -28.62
CA CYS A 498 9.97 15.75 -28.07
C CYS A 498 10.94 15.57 -26.90
N HIS A 499 10.43 15.37 -25.68
CA HIS A 499 11.27 15.24 -24.49
C HIS A 499 11.37 13.80 -23.96
N GLY A 500 10.55 12.87 -24.46
CA GLY A 500 10.61 11.45 -24.09
C GLY A 500 10.22 11.17 -22.63
N GLN A 501 9.63 12.13 -21.92
CA GLN A 501 9.24 12.00 -20.51
C GLN A 501 7.77 11.60 -20.34
N GLY A 502 7.04 11.39 -21.45
CA GLY A 502 5.61 11.11 -21.45
C GLY A 502 4.77 12.31 -20.99
N GLY A 503 3.77 12.09 -20.14
CA GLY A 503 2.93 13.15 -19.60
C GLY A 503 2.10 13.80 -20.71
N ASN A 504 2.24 15.12 -20.91
CA ASN A 504 1.49 15.86 -21.94
C ASN A 504 1.77 15.38 -23.39
N GLN A 505 2.84 14.60 -23.61
CA GLN A 505 3.19 14.00 -24.91
C GLN A 505 2.78 12.53 -25.03
N ASP A 506 2.12 11.96 -24.02
CA ASP A 506 1.62 10.58 -24.08
C ASP A 506 0.23 10.54 -24.74
N TRP A 507 0.15 9.83 -25.86
CA TRP A 507 -1.06 9.62 -26.64
C TRP A 507 -1.32 8.14 -26.84
N SER A 508 -2.60 7.81 -27.00
CA SER A 508 -3.09 6.46 -27.22
C SER A 508 -3.92 6.39 -28.49
N TRP A 509 -3.78 5.31 -29.24
CA TRP A 509 -4.63 4.98 -30.38
C TRP A 509 -5.63 3.89 -30.00
N THR A 510 -6.93 4.14 -30.15
CA THR A 510 -7.98 3.19 -29.76
C THR A 510 -8.42 2.27 -30.89
N LYS A 511 -9.12 1.18 -30.56
CA LYS A 511 -9.81 0.24 -31.48
C LYS A 511 -11.01 0.86 -32.17
N HIS A 512 -11.36 2.07 -31.76
CA HIS A 512 -12.37 2.90 -32.36
C HIS A 512 -11.75 4.00 -33.23
N ASP A 513 -10.45 3.88 -33.54
CA ASP A 513 -9.68 4.81 -34.35
C ASP A 513 -9.57 6.22 -33.74
N GLN A 514 -9.59 6.33 -32.41
CA GLN A 514 -9.47 7.62 -31.73
C GLN A 514 -8.03 7.86 -31.25
N ILE A 515 -7.57 9.11 -31.32
CA ILE A 515 -6.33 9.57 -30.68
C ILE A 515 -6.72 10.17 -29.33
N LYS A 516 -6.21 9.58 -28.25
CA LYS A 516 -6.71 9.76 -26.87
C LYS A 516 -5.57 10.11 -25.91
N HIS A 517 -5.82 11.05 -25.01
CA HIS A 517 -4.99 11.36 -23.86
C HIS A 517 -5.88 11.28 -22.62
N GLU A 518 -5.60 10.37 -21.68
CA GLU A 518 -6.47 10.09 -20.52
C GLU A 518 -7.95 9.88 -20.89
N GLU A 519 -8.87 10.81 -20.59
CA GLU A 519 -10.31 10.68 -20.92
C GLU A 519 -10.77 11.62 -22.06
N ILE A 520 -9.82 12.29 -22.71
CA ILE A 520 -10.05 13.25 -23.79
C ILE A 520 -9.47 12.77 -25.12
N CYS A 521 -10.16 13.09 -26.20
CA CYS A 521 -9.87 12.67 -27.56
C CYS A 521 -9.65 13.88 -28.46
N VAL A 522 -8.68 13.76 -29.36
CA VAL A 522 -8.38 14.74 -30.41
C VAL A 522 -9.58 14.78 -31.36
N THR A 523 -10.21 15.96 -31.49
CA THR A 523 -11.47 16.13 -32.22
C THR A 523 -11.34 17.25 -33.25
N ALA A 524 -11.63 16.96 -34.52
CA ALA A 524 -11.77 17.99 -35.54
C ALA A 524 -13.11 18.73 -35.37
N ILE A 525 -13.11 20.06 -35.39
CA ILE A 525 -14.34 20.84 -35.13
C ILE A 525 -15.12 21.19 -36.40
N GLY A 526 -14.48 21.09 -37.57
CA GLY A 526 -15.09 21.44 -38.85
C GLY A 526 -14.57 20.60 -40.01
N SER A 527 -15.19 20.82 -41.17
CA SER A 527 -14.82 20.20 -42.44
C SER A 527 -14.14 21.17 -43.40
N ASP A 528 -13.94 22.41 -42.98
CA ASP A 528 -13.25 23.44 -43.76
C ASP A 528 -11.74 23.40 -43.50
N GLU A 529 -10.94 23.87 -44.46
CA GLU A 529 -9.50 24.01 -44.28
C GLU A 529 -9.18 24.92 -43.07
N HIS A 530 -8.13 24.59 -42.33
CA HIS A 530 -7.72 25.27 -41.09
C HIS A 530 -8.76 25.17 -39.95
N SER A 531 -9.63 24.16 -39.97
CA SER A 531 -10.53 23.89 -38.85
C SER A 531 -9.75 23.49 -37.60
N ALA A 532 -10.15 24.05 -36.46
CA ALA A 532 -9.53 23.79 -35.16
C ALA A 532 -9.59 22.31 -34.77
N VAL A 533 -8.55 21.86 -34.07
CA VAL A 533 -8.50 20.55 -33.43
C VAL A 533 -8.47 20.75 -31.92
N LEU A 534 -9.52 20.27 -31.25
CA LEU A 534 -9.68 20.44 -29.81
C LEU A 534 -9.65 19.09 -29.09
N MET A 535 -9.23 19.12 -27.84
CA MET A 535 -9.34 17.99 -26.93
C MET A 535 -10.74 17.96 -26.32
N ARG A 536 -11.59 17.02 -26.72
CA ARG A 536 -12.97 16.90 -26.19
C ARG A 536 -13.16 15.55 -25.51
N LYS A 537 -14.25 15.41 -24.75
CA LYS A 537 -14.62 14.13 -24.16
C LYS A 537 -14.76 13.07 -25.26
N CYS A 538 -14.17 11.90 -25.04
CA CYS A 538 -14.22 10.82 -26.01
C CYS A 538 -15.66 10.29 -26.24
N ASP A 539 -16.08 10.23 -27.50
CA ASP A 539 -17.29 9.58 -27.99
C ASP A 539 -16.94 8.67 -29.18
N LYS A 540 -16.98 7.36 -28.96
CA LYS A 540 -16.67 6.33 -29.97
C LYS A 540 -17.55 6.39 -31.22
N ASN A 541 -18.71 7.05 -31.14
CA ASN A 541 -19.63 7.20 -32.26
C ASN A 541 -19.35 8.47 -33.08
N ASP A 542 -18.56 9.41 -32.56
CA ASP A 542 -18.24 10.66 -33.25
C ASP A 542 -17.20 10.42 -34.35
N ARG A 543 -17.61 10.64 -35.60
CA ARG A 543 -16.73 10.51 -36.77
C ARG A 543 -15.62 11.55 -36.81
N PHE A 544 -15.78 12.71 -36.17
CA PHE A 544 -14.76 13.75 -36.10
C PHE A 544 -13.66 13.46 -35.06
N GLN A 545 -13.86 12.42 -34.23
CA GLN A 545 -12.83 11.90 -33.33
C GLN A 545 -12.08 10.70 -33.91
N LYS A 546 -12.44 10.26 -35.12
CA LYS A 546 -11.85 9.10 -35.77
C LYS A 546 -10.76 9.51 -36.75
N TRP A 547 -9.59 8.93 -36.58
CA TRP A 547 -8.37 9.22 -37.30
C TRP A 547 -7.82 7.95 -37.93
N ARG A 548 -7.26 8.04 -39.12
CA ARG A 548 -6.60 6.93 -39.82
C ARG A 548 -5.18 7.35 -40.16
N TYR A 549 -4.23 6.47 -39.91
CA TYR A 549 -2.85 6.67 -40.32
C TYR A 549 -2.62 6.07 -41.70
N GLU A 550 -2.12 6.89 -42.63
CA GLU A 550 -1.74 6.45 -43.97
C GLU A 550 -0.22 6.26 -44.02
N GLU A 551 0.24 5.01 -43.93
CA GLU A 551 1.67 4.68 -43.79
C GLU A 551 2.52 5.15 -44.98
N GLY A 552 1.98 5.10 -46.20
CA GLY A 552 2.69 5.53 -47.41
C GLY A 552 2.96 7.04 -47.47
N THR A 553 2.05 7.87 -46.95
CA THR A 553 2.18 9.34 -46.92
C THR A 553 2.58 9.87 -45.55
N ARG A 554 2.62 9.00 -44.54
CA ARG A 554 2.81 9.31 -43.12
C ARG A 554 1.81 10.37 -42.60
N ALA A 555 0.63 10.44 -43.20
CA ALA A 555 -0.41 11.38 -42.84
C ALA A 555 -1.37 10.81 -41.79
N ILE A 556 -1.88 11.65 -40.90
CA ILE A 556 -3.00 11.33 -40.00
C ILE A 556 -4.25 12.01 -40.54
N VAL A 557 -5.21 11.23 -41.02
CA VAL A 557 -6.41 11.71 -41.72
C VAL A 557 -7.64 11.59 -40.83
N ASN A 558 -8.40 12.67 -40.65
CA ASN A 558 -9.68 12.65 -39.96
C ASN A 558 -10.77 12.03 -40.86
N THR A 559 -11.52 11.05 -40.37
CA THR A 559 -12.58 10.39 -41.15
C THR A 559 -13.90 11.19 -41.19
N GLY A 560 -14.06 12.15 -40.28
CA GLY A 560 -15.18 13.08 -40.23
C GLY A 560 -15.13 14.10 -41.38
N SER A 561 -13.99 14.78 -41.48
CA SER A 561 -13.76 15.86 -42.45
C SER A 561 -13.01 15.46 -43.71
N ASN A 562 -12.34 14.30 -43.74
CA ASN A 562 -11.38 13.90 -44.78
C ASN A 562 -10.19 14.87 -44.93
N LEU A 563 -9.84 15.56 -43.85
CA LEU A 563 -8.70 16.47 -43.77
C LEU A 563 -7.56 15.84 -42.98
N CYS A 564 -6.32 16.23 -43.30
CA CYS A 564 -5.11 15.81 -42.61
C CYS A 564 -4.84 16.68 -41.39
N LEU A 565 -4.34 16.05 -40.33
CA LEU A 565 -3.80 16.73 -39.17
C LEU A 565 -2.52 17.48 -39.57
N ASP A 566 -2.49 18.78 -39.30
CA ASP A 566 -1.50 19.68 -39.87
C ASP A 566 -0.97 20.68 -38.84
N ASN A 567 0.35 20.67 -38.65
CA ASN A 567 1.07 21.69 -37.89
C ASN A 567 1.38 22.91 -38.78
N TYR A 568 0.35 23.50 -39.37
CA TYR A 568 0.47 24.51 -40.43
C TYR A 568 1.28 25.75 -40.00
N LYS A 569 1.23 26.12 -38.71
CA LYS A 569 1.97 27.25 -38.14
C LYS A 569 2.67 26.85 -36.84
N MET A 570 4.00 26.83 -36.89
CA MET A 570 4.84 26.57 -35.72
C MET A 570 4.53 27.56 -34.58
N GLY A 571 4.26 27.04 -33.39
CA GLY A 571 3.88 27.84 -32.21
C GLY A 571 2.38 28.14 -32.09
N GLN A 572 1.54 27.62 -32.98
CA GLN A 572 0.08 27.62 -32.85
C GLN A 572 -0.44 26.20 -32.64
N ASP A 573 -1.71 26.10 -32.23
CA ASP A 573 -2.40 24.83 -32.12
C ASP A 573 -2.51 24.12 -33.49
N VAL A 574 -2.50 22.80 -33.44
CA VAL A 574 -2.66 21.93 -34.61
C VAL A 574 -4.06 22.12 -35.20
N VAL A 575 -4.14 22.09 -36.53
CA VAL A 575 -5.40 22.23 -37.27
C VAL A 575 -5.62 21.02 -38.17
N THR A 576 -6.81 20.95 -38.79
CA THR A 576 -7.04 20.09 -39.94
C THR A 576 -6.95 20.88 -41.23
N ASN A 577 -6.31 20.31 -42.23
CA ASN A 577 -6.11 20.95 -43.53
C ASN A 577 -6.16 19.93 -44.67
N LYS A 578 -6.21 20.41 -45.92
CA LYS A 578 -6.18 19.53 -47.09
C LYS A 578 -4.92 18.67 -47.08
N CYS A 579 -5.07 17.38 -47.34
CA CYS A 579 -3.96 16.45 -47.41
C CYS A 579 -3.08 16.75 -48.63
N LEU A 580 -1.90 17.34 -48.40
CA LEU A 580 -0.97 17.77 -49.44
C LEU A 580 0.40 17.07 -49.36
N GLY A 581 0.64 16.28 -48.30
CA GLY A 581 1.91 15.56 -48.13
C GLY A 581 3.10 16.45 -47.80
N GLN A 582 2.83 17.62 -47.22
CA GLN A 582 3.83 18.59 -46.77
C GLN A 582 4.44 18.19 -45.41
N ASP A 583 5.63 18.71 -45.11
CA ASP A 583 6.39 18.37 -43.89
C ASP A 583 5.59 18.57 -42.60
N THR A 584 4.72 19.58 -42.55
CA THR A 584 3.85 19.85 -41.40
C THR A 584 2.75 18.81 -41.18
N GLN A 585 2.51 17.93 -42.16
CA GLN A 585 1.57 16.80 -42.13
C GLN A 585 2.26 15.44 -41.99
N LEU A 586 3.59 15.40 -41.87
CA LEU A 586 4.34 14.16 -41.69
C LEU A 586 4.38 13.75 -40.22
N TRP A 587 3.69 12.65 -39.91
CA TRP A 587 3.60 12.10 -38.56
C TRP A 587 4.28 10.74 -38.45
N THR A 588 4.98 10.53 -37.35
CA THR A 588 5.51 9.22 -36.95
C THR A 588 4.76 8.77 -35.72
N ILE A 589 4.12 7.61 -35.82
CA ILE A 589 3.50 6.95 -34.69
C ILE A 589 4.60 6.17 -33.96
N ASP A 590 5.28 6.84 -33.03
CA ASP A 590 6.26 6.19 -32.14
C ASP A 590 5.52 5.63 -30.93
N MET A 591 4.69 4.62 -31.22
CA MET A 591 3.83 3.95 -30.25
C MET A 591 4.09 2.45 -30.25
N ALA A 592 4.22 1.88 -29.06
CA ALA A 592 4.28 0.44 -28.87
C ALA A 592 2.88 -0.16 -29.01
N ASN A 593 2.78 -1.37 -29.57
CA ASN A 593 1.54 -2.14 -29.55
C ASN A 593 1.14 -2.43 -28.09
N SER A 594 -0.16 -2.33 -27.82
CA SER A 594 -0.79 -2.67 -26.54
C SER A 594 -0.99 -4.18 -26.38
#